data_AF-A0A946MXK6-F1
#
_entry.id   AF-A0A946MXK6-F1
#
_cell.length_a   1.000
_cell.length_b   1.000
_cell.length_c   1.000
_cell.angle_alpha   90.00
_cell.angle_beta   90.00
_cell.angle_gamma   90.00
#
_symmetry.space_group_name_H-M   'P 1'
#
loop_
_entity.id
_entity.type
_entity.pdbx_description
1 polymer ?
#
loop_
_entity_poly.entity_id
_entity_poly.type
_entity_poly.pdbx_seq_one_letter_code
_entity_poly.pdbx_strand_id
1 'polypeptide(L)'
;MNDWQKNNWRSKPRVQMPEYTDASSLQSVEAQLGQYPPLVFAGEARRLKAALGAASRGEAFLLQGGDCAESFEQFSADLIRDTFKVMLQMAMVLTYGAKVPVVKVGRMAGQFAKPRSAPTEVVGGMELPSYRGDIINELAFAPEARSPNPSKMLQAYTQAAATLNLLRAFSTGGYADVHQVHSWTLGFTESDQAKEYRDMARSISDALDFMTAAGLDSERAPSLQTVDFYT
;
A
#
# COMPACT_ATOMS: atom_id res chain seq x y z
N MET A 1 17.10 29.99 -6.85
CA MET A 1 16.71 28.67 -6.31
C MET A 1 17.85 27.72 -6.66
N ASN A 2 18.42 26.99 -5.69
CA ASN A 2 19.38 25.94 -6.05
C ASN A 2 18.65 24.91 -6.92
N ASP A 3 19.25 24.57 -8.05
CA ASP A 3 18.67 23.58 -8.96
C ASP A 3 18.55 22.23 -8.25
N TRP A 4 17.36 21.61 -8.32
CA TRP A 4 17.09 20.39 -7.59
C TRP A 4 17.68 19.19 -8.34
N GLN A 5 18.48 18.37 -7.67
CA GLN A 5 19.01 17.11 -8.18
C GLN A 5 18.64 15.96 -7.25
N LYS A 6 18.51 14.75 -7.82
CA LYS A 6 18.08 13.53 -7.10
C LYS A 6 18.97 13.17 -5.90
N ASN A 7 20.24 13.57 -5.89
CA ASN A 7 21.21 13.29 -4.85
C ASN A 7 21.38 14.41 -3.81
N ASN A 8 20.72 15.57 -3.99
CA ASN A 8 20.87 16.73 -3.10
C ASN A 8 20.53 16.42 -1.63
N TRP A 9 19.68 15.42 -1.37
CA TRP A 9 19.33 15.03 0.00
C TRP A 9 20.52 14.43 0.77
N ARG A 10 21.53 13.86 0.08
CA ARG A 10 22.70 13.23 0.73
C ARG A 10 23.57 14.23 1.48
N SER A 11 23.52 15.51 1.13
CA SER A 11 24.27 16.59 1.79
C SER A 11 23.46 17.31 2.89
N LYS A 12 22.23 16.87 3.15
CA LYS A 12 21.37 17.44 4.20
C LYS A 12 21.45 16.62 5.49
N PRO A 13 21.18 17.22 6.67
CA PRO A 13 20.97 16.47 7.90
C PRO A 13 19.91 15.39 7.69
N ARG A 14 20.24 14.16 8.06
CA ARG A 14 19.38 12.99 7.88
C ARG A 14 19.43 12.13 9.13
N VAL A 15 18.25 11.73 9.59
CA VAL A 15 18.07 10.86 10.75
C VAL A 15 17.54 9.50 10.29
N GLN A 16 17.67 8.47 11.12
CA GLN A 16 17.15 7.11 10.86
C GLN A 16 17.83 6.32 9.74
N MET A 17 18.89 6.86 9.13
CA MET A 17 19.65 6.16 8.10
C MET A 17 20.37 4.93 8.68
N PRO A 18 20.36 3.79 7.99
CA PRO A 18 21.23 2.68 8.33
C PRO A 18 22.70 3.04 8.10
N GLU A 19 23.58 2.39 8.86
CA GLU A 19 25.03 2.45 8.65
C GLU A 19 25.46 1.19 7.89
N TYR A 20 25.62 1.32 6.57
CA TYR A 20 26.21 0.26 5.74
C TYR A 20 27.73 0.34 5.83
N THR A 21 28.37 -0.76 6.26
CA THR A 21 29.83 -0.83 6.46
C THR A 21 30.61 -1.00 5.17
N ASP A 22 29.99 -1.58 4.13
CA ASP A 22 30.57 -1.72 2.79
C ASP A 22 29.94 -0.73 1.81
N ALA A 23 30.65 0.38 1.59
CA ALA A 23 30.22 1.43 0.67
C ALA A 23 30.24 0.98 -0.80
N SER A 24 31.11 0.04 -1.18
CA SER A 24 31.20 -0.45 -2.55
C SER A 24 30.00 -1.34 -2.89
N SER A 25 29.63 -2.25 -1.98
CA SER A 25 28.43 -3.07 -2.08
C SER A 25 27.16 -2.20 -2.19
N LEU A 26 27.04 -1.17 -1.33
CA LEU A 26 25.91 -0.23 -1.40
C LEU A 26 25.85 0.48 -2.77
N GLN A 27 26.97 1.01 -3.26
CA GLN A 27 27.00 1.69 -4.57
C GLN A 27 26.64 0.76 -5.72
N SER A 28 27.08 -0.50 -5.68
CA SER A 28 26.74 -1.52 -6.67
C SER A 28 25.23 -1.76 -6.72
N VAL A 29 24.60 -1.95 -5.56
CA VAL A 29 23.14 -2.14 -5.46
C VAL A 29 22.36 -0.90 -5.91
N GLU A 30 22.79 0.30 -5.50
CA GLU A 30 22.16 1.55 -5.94
C GLU A 30 22.25 1.73 -7.47
N ALA A 31 23.39 1.40 -8.08
CA ALA A 31 23.58 1.46 -9.52
C ALA A 31 22.70 0.46 -10.26
N GLN A 32 22.54 -0.75 -9.72
CA GLN A 32 21.65 -1.78 -10.27
C GLN A 32 20.18 -1.35 -10.20
N LEU A 33 19.70 -0.89 -9.04
CA LEU A 33 18.34 -0.36 -8.89
C LEU A 33 18.07 0.83 -9.83
N GLY A 34 19.08 1.67 -10.08
CA GLY A 34 18.98 2.79 -11.01
C GLY A 34 18.68 2.38 -12.46
N GLN A 35 18.91 1.11 -12.82
CA GLN A 35 18.62 0.56 -14.15
C GLN A 35 17.29 -0.19 -14.22
N TYR A 36 16.66 -0.48 -13.07
CA TYR A 36 15.41 -1.23 -13.04
C TYR A 36 14.22 -0.38 -13.47
N PRO A 37 13.18 -0.98 -14.09
CA PRO A 37 11.95 -0.28 -14.41
C PRO A 37 11.31 0.35 -13.16
N PRO A 38 10.70 1.54 -13.28
CA PRO A 38 9.98 2.15 -12.16
C PRO A 38 8.73 1.33 -11.82
N LEU A 39 8.33 1.33 -10.55
CA LEU A 39 7.09 0.67 -10.10
C LEU A 39 5.84 1.38 -10.65
N VAL A 40 5.90 2.71 -10.78
CA VAL A 40 4.76 3.54 -11.23
C VAL A 40 5.15 4.44 -12.39
N PHE A 41 4.21 4.67 -13.28
CA PHE A 41 4.34 5.64 -14.35
C PHE A 41 4.03 7.06 -13.84
N ALA A 42 4.77 8.07 -14.32
CA ALA A 42 4.61 9.45 -13.86
C ALA A 42 3.21 10.03 -14.08
N GLY A 43 2.46 9.52 -15.07
CA GLY A 43 1.06 9.88 -15.27
C GLY A 43 0.15 9.45 -14.13
N GLU A 44 0.44 8.32 -13.48
CA GLU A 44 -0.33 7.81 -12.33
C GLU A 44 -0.14 8.73 -11.12
N ALA A 45 1.09 9.16 -10.85
CA ALA A 45 1.38 10.13 -9.80
C ALA A 45 0.68 11.48 -10.03
N ARG A 46 0.58 11.93 -11.29
CA ARG A 46 -0.18 13.15 -11.64
C ARG A 46 -1.69 12.99 -11.43
N ARG A 47 -2.25 11.82 -11.76
CA ARG A 47 -3.67 11.51 -11.48
C ARG A 47 -3.94 11.48 -9.97
N LEU A 48 -3.08 10.80 -9.20
CA LEU A 48 -3.17 10.81 -7.74
C LEU A 48 -3.11 12.23 -7.17
N LYS A 49 -2.18 13.06 -7.65
CA LYS A 49 -2.08 14.46 -7.24
C LYS A 49 -3.38 15.24 -7.50
N ALA A 50 -4.00 15.05 -8.66
CA ALA A 50 -5.28 15.68 -8.97
C ALA A 50 -6.40 15.20 -8.03
N ALA A 51 -6.46 13.89 -7.77
CA ALA A 51 -7.44 13.28 -6.85
C ALA A 51 -7.26 13.74 -5.40
N LEU A 52 -6.02 13.84 -4.91
CA LEU A 52 -5.69 14.43 -3.61
C LEU A 52 -6.05 15.92 -3.56
N GLY A 53 -5.90 16.63 -4.68
CA GLY A 53 -6.38 18.00 -4.83
C GLY A 53 -7.89 18.11 -4.61
N ALA A 54 -8.68 17.22 -5.19
CA ALA A 54 -10.13 17.15 -4.96
C ALA A 54 -10.45 16.86 -3.49
N ALA A 55 -9.74 15.91 -2.86
CA ALA A 55 -9.91 15.62 -1.45
C ALA A 55 -9.62 16.85 -0.56
N SER A 56 -8.57 17.61 -0.87
CA SER A 56 -8.25 18.85 -0.13
C SER A 56 -9.33 19.94 -0.23
N ARG A 57 -10.20 19.88 -1.25
CA ARG A 57 -11.34 20.79 -1.44
C ARG A 57 -12.66 20.25 -0.90
N GLY A 58 -12.66 19.06 -0.28
CA GLY A 58 -13.88 18.39 0.20
C GLY A 58 -14.72 17.73 -0.91
N GLU A 59 -14.16 17.59 -2.12
CA GLU A 59 -14.83 16.96 -3.27
C GLU A 59 -14.59 15.44 -3.33
N ALA A 60 -13.72 14.92 -2.47
CA ALA A 60 -13.38 13.51 -2.35
C ALA A 60 -12.90 13.20 -0.92
N PHE A 61 -12.80 11.92 -0.57
CA PHE A 61 -12.26 11.45 0.71
C PHE A 61 -11.02 10.57 0.49
N LEU A 62 -9.96 10.72 1.29
CA LEU A 62 -8.78 9.86 1.20
C LEU A 62 -8.91 8.67 2.15
N LEU A 63 -8.87 7.46 1.59
CA LEU A 63 -8.67 6.23 2.34
C LEU A 63 -7.23 5.73 2.09
N GLN A 64 -6.41 5.76 3.13
CA GLN A 64 -5.08 5.18 3.12
C GLN A 64 -4.94 4.10 4.19
N GLY A 65 -4.53 2.89 3.82
CA GLY A 65 -4.49 1.75 4.72
C GLY A 65 -3.67 0.58 4.16
N GLY A 66 -3.30 -0.36 5.03
CA GLY A 66 -2.43 -1.49 4.72
C GLY A 66 -1.46 -1.76 5.87
N ASP A 67 -0.37 -2.46 5.59
CA ASP A 67 0.54 -2.94 6.63
C ASP A 67 1.29 -1.79 7.34
N CYS A 68 1.64 -2.04 8.60
CA CYS A 68 2.54 -1.16 9.34
C CYS A 68 3.93 -1.19 8.72
N ALA A 69 4.45 -2.40 8.52
CA ALA A 69 5.64 -2.71 7.75
C ALA A 69 5.42 -4.04 7.02
N GLU A 70 5.60 -4.06 5.69
CA GLU A 70 5.61 -5.30 4.92
C GLU A 70 6.84 -6.13 5.32
N SER A 71 6.68 -7.46 5.33
CA SER A 71 7.76 -8.40 5.59
C SER A 71 7.99 -9.33 4.40
N PHE A 72 9.24 -9.67 4.14
CA PHE A 72 9.64 -10.58 3.09
C PHE A 72 9.10 -12.00 3.29
N GLU A 73 8.89 -12.42 4.54
CA GLU A 73 8.34 -13.73 4.89
C GLU A 73 6.82 -13.78 4.72
N GLN A 74 6.14 -12.64 4.84
CA GLN A 74 4.68 -12.52 4.70
C GLN A 74 4.27 -12.15 3.27
N PHE A 75 4.98 -12.71 2.29
CA PHE A 75 4.75 -12.44 0.88
C PHE A 75 3.90 -13.54 0.25
N SER A 76 2.58 -13.34 0.21
CA SER A 76 1.63 -14.26 -0.43
C SER A 76 0.53 -13.53 -1.20
N ALA A 77 0.03 -14.18 -2.25
CA ALA A 77 -1.08 -13.65 -3.05
C ALA A 77 -2.36 -13.49 -2.22
N ASP A 78 -2.61 -14.39 -1.27
CA ASP A 78 -3.77 -14.34 -0.39
C ASP A 78 -3.73 -13.11 0.54
N LEU A 79 -2.58 -12.81 1.15
CA LEU A 79 -2.42 -11.62 2.00
C LEU A 79 -2.65 -10.33 1.21
N ILE A 80 -2.07 -10.24 0.01
CA ILE A 80 -2.26 -9.07 -0.87
C ILE A 80 -3.74 -8.92 -1.25
N ARG A 81 -4.38 -10.03 -1.65
CA ARG A 81 -5.79 -10.07 -2.02
C ARG A 81 -6.68 -9.63 -0.86
N ASP A 82 -6.45 -10.16 0.33
CA ASP A 82 -7.31 -9.95 1.50
C ASP A 82 -7.17 -8.51 2.03
N THR A 83 -5.96 -7.95 2.04
CA THR A 83 -5.74 -6.53 2.35
C THR A 83 -6.40 -5.62 1.31
N PHE A 84 -6.25 -5.92 0.01
CA PHE A 84 -6.91 -5.17 -1.06
C PHE A 84 -8.44 -5.22 -0.93
N LYS A 85 -8.99 -6.40 -0.63
CA LYS A 85 -10.41 -6.63 -0.39
C LYS A 85 -10.94 -5.77 0.76
N VAL A 86 -10.26 -5.75 1.91
CA VAL A 86 -10.64 -4.90 3.05
C VAL A 86 -10.63 -3.41 2.65
N MET A 87 -9.62 -2.97 1.91
CA MET A 87 -9.56 -1.59 1.40
C MET A 87 -10.76 -1.24 0.52
N LEU A 88 -11.20 -2.15 -0.36
CA LEU A 88 -12.38 -1.93 -1.20
C LEU A 88 -13.68 -1.89 -0.38
N GLN A 89 -13.83 -2.77 0.61
CA GLN A 89 -15.00 -2.77 1.51
C GLN A 89 -15.11 -1.45 2.27
N MET A 90 -14.01 -0.96 2.84
CA MET A 90 -13.97 0.34 3.51
C MET A 90 -14.29 1.48 2.54
N ALA A 91 -13.74 1.45 1.33
CA ALA A 91 -13.97 2.49 0.32
C ALA A 91 -15.44 2.57 -0.10
N MET A 92 -16.13 1.43 -0.23
CA MET A 92 -17.55 1.38 -0.60
C MET A 92 -18.42 1.99 0.49
N VAL A 93 -18.20 1.61 1.76
CA VAL A 93 -18.92 2.19 2.91
C VAL A 93 -18.68 3.69 3.02
N LEU A 94 -17.43 4.14 2.88
CA LEU A 94 -17.08 5.57 2.94
C LEU A 94 -17.69 6.35 1.77
N THR A 95 -17.71 5.77 0.57
CA THR A 95 -18.33 6.42 -0.60
C THR A 95 -19.82 6.63 -0.38
N TYR A 96 -20.52 5.62 0.13
CA TYR A 96 -21.94 5.71 0.45
C TYR A 96 -22.22 6.74 1.55
N GLY A 97 -21.48 6.70 2.66
CA GLY A 97 -21.68 7.58 3.80
C GLY A 97 -21.29 9.04 3.53
N ALA A 98 -20.14 9.26 2.90
CA ALA A 98 -19.60 10.59 2.63
C ALA A 98 -20.21 11.24 1.37
N LYS A 99 -20.84 10.45 0.49
CA LYS A 99 -21.46 10.90 -0.77
C LYS A 99 -20.48 11.64 -1.71
N VAL A 100 -19.20 11.32 -1.59
CA VAL A 100 -18.12 11.81 -2.44
C VAL A 100 -17.21 10.65 -2.85
N PRO A 101 -16.49 10.74 -3.98
CA PRO A 101 -15.51 9.73 -4.37
C PRO A 101 -14.47 9.47 -3.28
N VAL A 102 -14.07 8.20 -3.10
CA VAL A 102 -12.97 7.82 -2.20
C VAL A 102 -11.69 7.55 -3.00
N VAL A 103 -10.59 8.25 -2.69
CA VAL A 103 -9.25 7.99 -3.22
C VAL A 103 -8.60 6.88 -2.39
N LYS A 104 -8.21 5.78 -3.03
CA LYS A 104 -7.72 4.56 -2.37
C LYS A 104 -6.20 4.45 -2.50
N VAL A 105 -5.48 4.48 -1.38
CA VAL A 105 -4.01 4.40 -1.33
C VAL A 105 -3.58 3.26 -0.39
N GLY A 106 -2.97 2.23 -0.93
CA GLY A 106 -2.44 1.10 -0.18
C GLY A 106 -1.09 1.43 0.46
N ARG A 107 -0.91 1.07 1.73
CA ARG A 107 0.42 0.89 2.33
C ARG A 107 0.95 -0.49 1.94
N MET A 108 1.28 -0.65 0.67
CA MET A 108 1.64 -1.91 0.03
C MET A 108 2.68 -1.67 -1.05
N ALA A 109 3.40 -2.72 -1.46
CA ALA A 109 4.42 -2.65 -2.51
C ALA A 109 5.57 -1.67 -2.24
N GLY A 110 6.03 -1.57 -1.00
CA GLY A 110 7.21 -0.76 -0.66
C GLY A 110 7.38 -0.36 0.80
N GLN A 111 6.45 -0.72 1.70
CA GLN A 111 6.42 -0.30 3.10
C GLN A 111 7.37 -1.17 3.96
N PHE A 112 8.61 -1.37 3.51
CA PHE A 112 9.58 -2.27 4.13
C PHE A 112 10.53 -1.62 5.13
N ALA A 113 10.56 -0.29 5.23
CA ALA A 113 11.42 0.44 6.18
C ALA A 113 10.61 0.95 7.37
N LYS A 114 11.23 0.94 8.56
CA LYS A 114 10.65 1.53 9.77
C LYS A 114 11.65 2.40 10.55
N PRO A 115 11.24 3.60 10.99
CA PRO A 115 12.05 4.39 11.92
C PRO A 115 12.08 3.72 13.30
N ARG A 116 13.12 4.02 14.09
CA ARG A 116 13.30 3.49 15.44
C ARG A 116 13.65 4.61 16.41
N SER A 117 13.05 4.58 17.59
CA SER A 117 13.33 5.55 18.65
C SER A 117 14.76 5.47 19.16
N ALA A 118 15.35 4.26 19.15
CA ALA A 118 16.74 4.02 19.53
C ALA A 118 17.52 3.37 18.36
N PRO A 119 18.82 3.66 18.20
CA PRO A 119 19.64 3.06 17.16
C PRO A 119 19.94 1.59 17.42
N THR A 120 19.99 1.18 18.69
CA THR A 120 20.32 -0.17 19.16
C THR A 120 19.19 -0.74 20.01
N GLU A 121 19.26 -2.04 20.27
CA GLU A 121 18.37 -2.82 21.11
C GLU A 121 19.22 -3.74 21.98
N VAL A 122 18.91 -3.80 23.28
CA VAL A 122 19.63 -4.64 24.25
C VAL A 122 18.75 -5.79 24.70
N VAL A 123 19.19 -7.03 24.46
CA VAL A 123 18.50 -8.25 24.90
C VAL A 123 19.52 -9.17 25.55
N GLY A 124 19.24 -9.61 26.79
CA GLY A 124 20.14 -10.52 27.51
C GLY A 124 21.55 -9.97 27.75
N GLY A 125 21.71 -8.65 27.83
CA GLY A 125 23.01 -7.99 28.00
C GLY A 125 23.82 -7.79 26.71
N MET A 126 23.34 -8.29 25.57
CA MET A 126 23.93 -8.02 24.25
C MET A 126 23.23 -6.83 23.60
N GLU A 127 24.02 -5.88 23.09
CA GLU A 127 23.53 -4.72 22.35
C GLU A 127 23.75 -4.91 20.85
N LEU A 128 22.67 -4.85 20.06
CA LEU A 128 22.70 -4.96 18.60
C LEU A 128 21.98 -3.78 17.93
N PRO A 129 22.23 -3.50 16.63
CA PRO A 129 21.42 -2.55 15.89
C PRO A 129 19.93 -2.90 15.95
N SER A 130 19.10 -1.87 16.08
CA SER A 130 17.65 -2.04 15.99
C SER A 130 17.25 -2.56 14.60
N TYR A 131 16.32 -3.52 14.55
CA TYR A 131 15.67 -3.91 13.29
C TYR A 131 14.94 -2.71 12.67
N ARG A 132 15.26 -2.36 11.42
CA ARG A 132 14.77 -1.17 10.69
C ARG A 132 13.86 -1.53 9.52
N GLY A 133 13.36 -2.76 9.50
CA GLY A 133 12.51 -3.27 8.43
C GLY A 133 13.31 -4.07 7.40
N ASP A 134 12.63 -4.96 6.68
CA ASP A 134 13.26 -6.01 5.87
C ASP A 134 14.10 -5.47 4.71
N ILE A 135 13.87 -4.22 4.26
CA ILE A 135 14.74 -3.57 3.26
C ILE A 135 16.12 -3.21 3.80
N ILE A 136 16.30 -3.19 5.12
CA ILE A 136 17.55 -2.79 5.79
C ILE A 136 18.28 -3.99 6.39
N ASN A 137 17.62 -4.71 7.30
CA ASN A 137 18.17 -5.81 8.10
C ASN A 137 17.04 -6.76 8.51
N GLU A 138 17.32 -7.76 9.33
CA GLU A 138 16.39 -8.82 9.69
C GLU A 138 15.82 -8.66 11.11
N LEU A 139 14.64 -9.25 11.33
CA LEU A 139 13.97 -9.21 12.63
C LEU A 139 14.75 -9.98 13.71
N ALA A 140 15.36 -11.11 13.33
CA ALA A 140 16.10 -11.99 14.22
C ALA A 140 17.16 -11.22 15.04
N PHE A 141 17.27 -11.52 16.33
CA PHE A 141 18.23 -10.88 17.24
C PHE A 141 19.58 -11.63 17.18
N ALA A 142 20.30 -11.45 16.08
CA ALA A 142 21.65 -11.98 15.88
C ALA A 142 22.55 -10.92 15.21
N PRO A 143 23.86 -10.88 15.51
CA PRO A 143 24.76 -9.86 14.94
C PRO A 143 24.70 -9.76 13.42
N GLU A 144 24.71 -10.90 12.72
CA GLU A 144 24.69 -10.99 11.27
C GLU A 144 23.34 -10.53 10.71
N ALA A 145 22.25 -10.92 11.38
CA ALA A 145 20.87 -10.56 11.02
C ALA A 145 20.60 -9.06 11.18
N ARG A 146 21.17 -8.42 12.21
CA ARG A 146 20.96 -7.00 12.51
C ARG A 146 21.88 -6.07 11.72
N SER A 147 22.93 -6.59 11.09
CA SER A 147 23.80 -5.82 10.20
C SER A 147 23.04 -5.35 8.95
N PRO A 148 23.04 -4.05 8.60
CA PRO A 148 22.43 -3.57 7.37
C PRO A 148 23.01 -4.24 6.13
N ASN A 149 22.15 -4.81 5.29
CA ASN A 149 22.54 -5.48 4.05
C ASN A 149 21.94 -4.78 2.82
N PRO A 150 22.76 -4.14 1.95
CA PRO A 150 22.26 -3.45 0.77
C PRO A 150 21.47 -4.35 -0.19
N SER A 151 21.81 -5.65 -0.29
CA SER A 151 21.14 -6.55 -1.24
C SER A 151 19.64 -6.70 -0.98
N LYS A 152 19.19 -6.44 0.26
CA LYS A 152 17.78 -6.43 0.64
C LYS A 152 16.97 -5.36 -0.10
N MET A 153 17.60 -4.30 -0.62
CA MET A 153 16.91 -3.32 -1.47
C MET A 153 16.46 -3.93 -2.82
N LEU A 154 17.26 -4.84 -3.39
CA LEU A 154 16.89 -5.54 -4.63
C LEU A 154 15.73 -6.52 -4.39
N GLN A 155 15.75 -7.20 -3.24
CA GLN A 155 14.65 -8.07 -2.83
C GLN A 155 13.36 -7.28 -2.59
N ALA A 156 13.44 -6.16 -1.86
CA ALA A 156 12.31 -5.27 -1.63
C ALA A 156 11.72 -4.75 -2.95
N TYR A 157 12.56 -4.36 -3.91
CA TYR A 157 12.09 -3.97 -5.25
C TYR A 157 11.33 -5.10 -5.93
N THR A 158 11.86 -6.32 -5.90
CA THR A 158 11.27 -7.47 -6.59
C THR A 158 9.90 -7.82 -5.99
N GLN A 159 9.79 -7.83 -4.66
CA GLN A 159 8.51 -8.05 -3.98
C GLN A 159 7.54 -6.90 -4.22
N ALA A 160 7.99 -5.64 -4.18
CA ALA A 160 7.17 -4.49 -4.52
C ALA A 160 6.60 -4.58 -5.94
N ALA A 161 7.43 -4.92 -6.93
CA ALA A 161 7.01 -5.09 -8.31
C ALA A 161 5.97 -6.21 -8.46
N ALA A 162 6.19 -7.35 -7.81
CA ALA A 162 5.27 -8.48 -7.84
C ALA A 162 3.93 -8.16 -7.14
N THR A 163 3.98 -7.54 -5.96
CA THR A 163 2.78 -7.07 -5.24
C THR A 163 1.98 -6.09 -6.08
N LEU A 164 2.65 -5.07 -6.64
CA LEU A 164 1.98 -4.06 -7.45
C LEU A 164 1.39 -4.64 -8.74
N ASN A 165 2.08 -5.59 -9.39
CA ASN A 165 1.54 -6.30 -10.55
C ASN A 165 0.24 -7.04 -10.20
N LEU A 166 0.21 -7.74 -9.07
CA LEU A 166 -0.99 -8.44 -8.62
C LEU A 166 -2.12 -7.46 -8.24
N LEU A 167 -1.81 -6.37 -7.54
CA LEU A 167 -2.77 -5.31 -7.23
C LEU A 167 -3.39 -4.72 -8.51
N ARG A 168 -2.60 -4.46 -9.55
CA ARG A 168 -3.10 -3.98 -10.85
C ARG A 168 -4.03 -4.99 -11.52
N ALA A 169 -3.71 -6.28 -11.44
CA ALA A 169 -4.57 -7.35 -11.93
C ALA A 169 -5.91 -7.39 -11.18
N PHE A 170 -5.92 -7.23 -9.85
CA PHE A 170 -7.16 -7.16 -9.09
C PHE A 170 -7.98 -5.89 -9.38
N SER A 171 -7.31 -4.74 -9.51
CA SER A 171 -7.93 -3.45 -9.80
C SER A 171 -8.63 -3.37 -11.15
N THR A 172 -8.15 -4.10 -12.16
CA THR A 172 -8.65 -3.99 -13.55
C THR A 172 -9.22 -5.29 -14.12
N GLY A 173 -8.90 -6.44 -13.54
CA GLY A 173 -9.31 -7.77 -14.00
C GLY A 173 -10.64 -8.26 -13.44
N GLY A 174 -11.53 -7.37 -12.99
CA GLY A 174 -12.87 -7.71 -12.51
C GLY A 174 -12.97 -8.09 -11.03
N TYR A 175 -11.86 -8.28 -10.32
CA TYR A 175 -11.91 -8.52 -8.86
C TYR A 175 -12.43 -7.28 -8.11
N ALA A 176 -12.14 -6.08 -8.62
CA ALA A 176 -12.62 -4.83 -8.05
C ALA A 176 -14.04 -4.42 -8.50
N ASP A 177 -14.79 -5.30 -9.17
CA ASP A 177 -16.18 -5.04 -9.53
C ASP A 177 -17.02 -4.77 -8.26
N VAL A 178 -17.80 -3.69 -8.28
CA VAL A 178 -18.58 -3.24 -7.12
C VAL A 178 -19.56 -4.32 -6.61
N HIS A 179 -20.09 -5.16 -7.48
CA HIS A 179 -20.98 -6.26 -7.12
C HIS A 179 -20.22 -7.37 -6.36
N GLN A 180 -18.97 -7.65 -6.75
CA GLN A 180 -18.11 -8.61 -6.05
C GLN A 180 -17.75 -8.12 -4.65
N VAL A 181 -17.35 -6.85 -4.55
CA VAL A 181 -17.00 -6.22 -3.26
C VAL A 181 -18.18 -6.22 -2.30
N HIS A 182 -19.38 -5.97 -2.81
CA HIS A 182 -20.60 -6.04 -2.02
C HIS A 182 -20.86 -7.44 -1.46
N SER A 183 -20.74 -8.48 -2.29
CA SER A 183 -20.94 -9.88 -1.84
C SER A 183 -20.04 -10.25 -0.65
N TRP A 184 -18.79 -9.75 -0.65
CA TRP A 184 -17.84 -10.00 0.43
C TRP A 184 -18.18 -9.31 1.75
N THR A 185 -18.89 -8.19 1.65
CA THR A 185 -19.24 -7.34 2.77
C THR A 185 -20.31 -7.99 3.65
N LEU A 186 -21.08 -8.93 3.11
CA LEU A 186 -22.11 -9.66 3.85
C LEU A 186 -21.53 -10.73 4.79
N GLY A 187 -20.35 -11.29 4.49
CA GLY A 187 -19.80 -12.46 5.20
C GLY A 187 -19.31 -12.23 6.63
N PHE A 188 -19.05 -10.98 7.06
CA PHE A 188 -18.60 -10.69 8.43
C PHE A 188 -19.72 -10.27 9.38
N THR A 189 -20.95 -10.25 8.89
CA THR A 189 -22.07 -9.62 9.59
C THR A 189 -22.92 -10.58 10.42
N GLU A 190 -22.44 -11.79 10.66
CA GLU A 190 -23.20 -12.82 11.40
C GLU A 190 -23.32 -12.54 12.90
N SER A 191 -22.50 -11.65 13.47
CA SER A 191 -22.58 -11.31 14.90
C SER A 191 -23.66 -10.25 15.21
N ASP A 192 -24.21 -10.30 16.43
CA ASP A 192 -25.24 -9.35 16.88
C ASP A 192 -24.72 -7.89 16.99
N GLN A 193 -23.40 -7.72 17.14
CA GLN A 193 -22.74 -6.41 17.15
C GLN A 193 -22.64 -5.76 15.76
N ALA A 194 -22.99 -6.47 14.69
CA ALA A 194 -22.90 -5.99 13.32
C ALA A 194 -24.22 -5.42 12.75
N LYS A 195 -25.26 -5.18 13.58
CA LYS A 195 -26.57 -4.73 13.09
C LYS A 195 -26.49 -3.44 12.26
N GLU A 196 -25.85 -2.38 12.79
CA GLU A 196 -25.70 -1.10 12.07
C GLU A 196 -24.94 -1.28 10.75
N TYR A 197 -23.95 -2.17 10.75
CA TYR A 197 -23.21 -2.50 9.55
C TYR A 197 -24.08 -3.25 8.52
N ARG A 198 -24.93 -4.19 8.95
CA ARG A 198 -25.89 -4.89 8.07
C ARG A 198 -26.86 -3.93 7.43
N ASP A 199 -27.38 -2.98 8.20
CA ASP A 199 -28.33 -1.98 7.69
C ASP A 199 -27.66 -1.07 6.65
N MET A 200 -26.39 -0.68 6.89
CA MET A 200 -25.57 0.05 5.92
C MET A 200 -25.33 -0.79 4.65
N ALA A 201 -24.92 -2.05 4.80
CA ALA A 201 -24.67 -2.94 3.67
C ALA A 201 -25.94 -3.14 2.83
N ARG A 202 -27.10 -3.35 3.46
CA ARG A 202 -28.39 -3.46 2.75
C ARG A 202 -28.70 -2.18 1.97
N SER A 203 -28.49 -1.01 2.57
CA SER A 203 -28.74 0.26 1.90
C SER A 203 -27.82 0.46 0.67
N ILE A 204 -26.58 -0.01 0.75
CA ILE A 204 -25.66 -0.05 -0.40
C ILE A 204 -26.17 -1.02 -1.46
N SER A 205 -26.67 -2.20 -1.09
CA SER A 205 -27.27 -3.17 -2.02
C SER A 205 -28.42 -2.55 -2.80
N ASP A 206 -29.37 -1.94 -2.08
CA ASP A 206 -30.55 -1.33 -2.71
C ASP A 206 -30.15 -0.22 -3.70
N ALA A 207 -29.08 0.54 -3.40
CA ALA A 207 -28.55 1.57 -4.29
C ALA A 207 -27.90 0.97 -5.54
N LEU A 208 -27.14 -0.14 -5.42
CA LEU A 208 -26.54 -0.83 -6.56
C LEU A 208 -27.61 -1.51 -7.44
N ASP A 209 -28.64 -2.09 -6.83
CA ASP A 209 -29.78 -2.67 -7.54
C ASP A 209 -30.55 -1.59 -8.30
N PHE A 210 -30.73 -0.41 -7.70
CA PHE A 210 -31.29 0.75 -8.39
C PHE A 210 -30.43 1.20 -9.57
N MET A 211 -29.11 1.32 -9.41
CA MET A 211 -28.20 1.67 -10.51
C MET A 211 -28.30 0.66 -11.66
N THR A 212 -28.34 -0.63 -11.34
CA THR A 212 -28.49 -1.71 -12.31
C THR A 212 -29.84 -1.61 -13.04
N ALA A 213 -30.94 -1.42 -12.31
CA ALA A 213 -32.28 -1.25 -12.89
C ALA A 213 -32.40 0.02 -13.74
N ALA A 214 -31.64 1.08 -13.43
CA ALA A 214 -31.52 2.29 -14.23
C ALA A 214 -30.62 2.13 -15.48
N GLY A 215 -30.06 0.93 -15.71
CA GLY A 215 -29.23 0.60 -16.87
C GLY A 215 -27.75 0.92 -16.71
N LEU A 216 -27.29 1.22 -15.49
CA LEU A 216 -25.88 1.38 -15.13
C LEU A 216 -25.36 0.06 -14.55
N ASP A 217 -25.24 -0.95 -15.40
CA ASP A 217 -24.64 -2.24 -15.07
C ASP A 217 -23.14 -2.27 -15.45
N SER A 218 -22.42 -3.29 -14.96
CA SER A 218 -20.98 -3.47 -15.21
C SER A 218 -20.64 -3.58 -16.71
N GLU A 219 -21.54 -4.11 -17.55
CA GLU A 219 -21.30 -4.23 -19.00
C GLU A 219 -21.39 -2.87 -19.71
N ARG A 220 -22.25 -1.97 -19.23
CA ARG A 220 -22.49 -0.64 -19.82
C ARG A 220 -21.65 0.45 -19.19
N ALA A 221 -21.15 0.25 -17.98
CA ALA A 221 -20.33 1.20 -17.24
C ALA A 221 -18.99 0.57 -16.81
N PRO A 222 -17.93 0.62 -17.66
CA PRO A 222 -16.60 0.09 -17.35
C PRO A 222 -15.97 0.66 -16.07
N SER A 223 -16.43 1.84 -15.62
CA SER A 223 -16.03 2.47 -14.36
C SER A 223 -16.53 1.72 -13.11
N LEU A 224 -17.51 0.81 -13.23
CA LEU A 224 -17.99 -0.05 -12.15
C LEU A 224 -17.19 -1.36 -12.01
N GLN A 225 -16.48 -1.76 -13.07
CA GLN A 225 -15.66 -2.98 -13.11
C GLN A 225 -14.21 -2.77 -12.67
N THR A 226 -13.76 -1.51 -12.64
CA THR A 226 -12.36 -1.16 -12.39
C THR A 226 -12.24 -0.14 -11.28
N VAL A 227 -11.13 -0.20 -10.55
CA VAL A 227 -10.81 0.74 -9.48
C VAL A 227 -9.41 1.28 -9.65
N ASP A 228 -9.29 2.60 -9.58
CA ASP A 228 -8.01 3.26 -9.33
C ASP A 228 -7.54 2.95 -7.91
N PHE A 229 -6.43 2.23 -7.81
CA PHE A 229 -5.74 1.92 -6.56
C PHE A 229 -4.27 2.36 -6.65
N TYR A 230 -3.82 3.14 -5.68
CA TYR A 230 -2.48 3.70 -5.62
C TYR A 230 -1.67 3.06 -4.49
N THR A 231 -0.34 3.20 -4.52
CA THR A 231 0.61 2.76 -3.48
C THR A 231 1.54 3.91 -3.10
#